data_AF-A0A0N9NBA0-F1
#
_entry.id   AF-A0A0N9NBA0-F1
#
_cell.length_a   1.000
_cell.length_b   1.000
_cell.length_c   1.000
_cell.angle_alpha   90.00
_cell.angle_beta   90.00
_cell.angle_gamma   90.00
#
_symmetry.space_group_name_H-M   'P 1'
#
loop_
_entity.id
_entity.type
_entity.pdbx_description
1 polymer ?
#
loop_
_entity_poly.entity_id
_entity_poly.type
_entity_poly.pdbx_seq_one_letter_code
_entity_poly.pdbx_strand_id
1 'polypeptide(L)'
;MSHSAAGRFRGSRRSSVSSPLTPNPGYGRTVGFASTEHLNPEAVVAYVDNELSRQAAARADAHLALCHDCSREVAAQARARSMLQTCRNEFGVPDSLRAQLSQIPTQEIDLRGTTRRPNRWGR
;
A
#
# COMPACT_ATOMS: atom_id res chain seq x y z
N MET A 1 -10.27 20.96 72.51
CA MET A 1 -10.60 21.90 71.42
C MET A 1 -9.29 22.21 70.72
N SER A 2 -9.04 22.03 69.43
CA SER A 2 -9.81 21.55 68.28
C SER A 2 -8.83 21.66 67.10
N HIS A 3 -8.69 20.59 66.29
CA HIS A 3 -8.45 20.58 64.83
C HIS A 3 -7.18 21.30 64.28
N SER A 4 -6.52 20.91 63.19
CA SER A 4 -6.65 19.83 62.22
C SER A 4 -5.42 19.87 61.30
N ALA A 5 -5.06 18.71 60.76
CA ALA A 5 -4.13 18.53 59.65
C ALA A 5 -4.62 19.19 58.35
N ALA A 6 -3.71 19.53 57.43
CA ALA A 6 -3.93 19.38 55.99
C ALA A 6 -2.63 19.62 55.20
N GLY A 7 -2.03 18.52 54.73
CA GLY A 7 -1.05 18.57 53.64
C GLY A 7 -1.71 19.10 52.36
N ARG A 8 -0.98 19.96 51.64
CA ARG A 8 -1.42 20.51 50.35
C ARG A 8 -0.83 19.67 49.24
N PHE A 9 -1.68 18.90 48.54
CA PHE A 9 -1.33 18.23 47.30
C PHE A 9 -2.41 18.50 46.24
N ARG A 10 -1.97 18.52 44.98
CA ARG A 10 -2.70 18.66 43.69
C ARG A 10 -3.14 20.08 43.29
N GLY A 11 -3.00 20.48 42.01
CA GLY A 11 -2.75 19.67 40.83
C GLY A 11 -2.19 20.47 39.65
N SER A 12 -1.35 19.80 38.86
CA SER A 12 -0.92 20.24 37.54
C SER A 12 -2.15 20.41 36.64
N ARG A 13 -2.41 21.65 36.24
CA ARG A 13 -3.35 21.93 35.15
C ARG A 13 -2.72 21.37 33.88
N ARG A 14 -3.28 20.29 33.34
CA ARG A 14 -2.96 19.86 31.97
C ARG A 14 -3.66 20.84 31.04
N SER A 15 -2.87 21.68 30.38
CA SER A 15 -3.37 22.53 29.30
C SER A 15 -3.82 21.63 28.14
N SER A 16 -5.11 21.68 27.81
CA SER A 16 -5.66 21.07 26.59
C SER A 16 -5.22 21.90 25.39
N VAL A 17 -4.24 21.42 24.64
CA VAL A 17 -3.90 22.00 23.34
C VAL A 17 -4.88 21.46 22.31
N SER A 18 -5.78 22.32 21.81
CA SER A 18 -6.53 22.04 20.60
C SER A 18 -5.54 21.99 19.44
N SER A 19 -5.28 20.80 18.91
CA SER A 19 -4.48 20.65 17.70
C SER A 19 -5.34 21.00 16.49
N PRO A 20 -4.96 21.98 15.65
CA PRO A 20 -5.69 22.24 14.42
C PRO A 20 -5.55 21.02 13.49
N LEU A 21 -6.68 20.49 13.01
CA LEU A 21 -6.76 19.42 12.01
C LEU A 21 -6.35 19.92 10.61
N THR A 22 -5.31 20.74 10.49
CA THR A 22 -4.74 21.05 9.17
C THR A 22 -3.95 19.82 8.71
N PRO A 23 -4.31 19.19 7.59
CA PRO A 23 -3.48 18.13 7.01
C PRO A 23 -2.07 18.65 6.81
N ASN A 24 -1.06 17.85 7.13
CA ASN A 24 0.34 18.22 6.95
C ASN A 24 0.54 18.64 5.47
N PRO A 25 0.96 19.88 5.16
CA PRO A 25 1.17 20.36 3.79
C PRO A 25 2.21 19.54 3.02
N GLY A 26 3.02 18.73 3.72
CA GLY A 26 4.01 17.83 3.14
C GLY A 26 3.48 16.46 2.70
N TYR A 27 2.24 16.08 3.02
CA TYR A 27 1.68 14.75 2.70
C TYR A 27 1.49 14.49 1.19
N GLY A 28 1.55 15.55 0.37
CA GLY A 28 1.52 15.45 -1.10
C GLY A 28 2.82 15.83 -1.79
N ARG A 29 3.91 16.13 -1.05
CA ARG A 29 5.20 16.33 -1.70
C ARG A 29 5.65 14.96 -2.19
N THR A 30 5.84 14.82 -3.49
CA THR A 30 6.55 13.67 -4.05
C THR A 30 7.95 13.69 -3.45
N VAL A 31 8.12 13.05 -2.29
CA VAL A 31 9.43 12.66 -1.80
C VAL A 31 9.90 11.67 -2.84
N GLY A 32 10.60 12.17 -3.85
CA GLY A 32 11.28 11.31 -4.80
C GLY A 32 12.10 10.32 -4.00
N PHE A 33 12.09 9.04 -4.42
CA PHE A 33 12.84 7.93 -3.81
C PHE A 33 14.05 8.42 -3.04
N ALA A 34 13.89 8.55 -1.72
CA ALA A 34 14.98 8.84 -0.82
C ALA A 34 15.64 7.49 -0.56
N SER A 35 16.55 7.08 -1.43
CA SER A 35 17.40 5.93 -1.17
C SER A 35 18.81 6.34 -1.50
N THR A 36 19.58 6.49 -0.44
CA THR A 36 21.03 6.44 -0.48
C THR A 36 21.45 5.28 -1.39
N GLU A 37 22.25 5.60 -2.40
CA GLU A 37 22.93 4.76 -3.40
C GLU A 37 22.13 3.91 -4.43
N HIS A 38 20.93 3.37 -4.18
CA HIS A 38 20.23 2.48 -5.15
C HIS A 38 18.70 2.63 -5.22
N LEU A 39 18.07 2.11 -6.29
CA LEU A 39 16.61 1.96 -6.35
C LEU A 39 16.12 0.99 -5.26
N ASN A 40 14.97 1.30 -4.65
CA ASN A 40 14.31 0.38 -3.73
C ASN A 40 13.81 -0.86 -4.52
N PRO A 41 13.88 -2.09 -3.96
CA PRO A 41 13.34 -3.30 -4.60
C PRO A 41 11.89 -3.16 -5.11
N GLU A 42 11.02 -2.50 -4.35
CA GLU A 42 9.63 -2.23 -4.76
C GLU A 42 9.57 -1.34 -6.01
N ALA A 43 10.53 -0.40 -6.15
CA ALA A 43 10.64 0.44 -7.34
C ALA A 43 11.14 -0.35 -8.56
N VAL A 44 12.01 -1.34 -8.37
CA VAL A 44 12.48 -2.25 -9.43
C VAL A 44 11.32 -3.09 -9.96
N VAL A 45 10.52 -3.68 -9.07
CA VAL A 45 9.31 -4.45 -9.44
C VAL A 45 8.33 -3.55 -10.20
N ALA A 46 7.97 -2.41 -9.63
CA ALA A 46 7.03 -1.48 -10.26
C ALA A 46 7.54 -0.93 -11.60
N TYR A 47 8.86 -0.77 -11.77
CA TYR A 47 9.46 -0.36 -13.05
C TYR A 47 9.27 -1.45 -14.11
N VAL A 48 9.63 -2.69 -13.80
CA VAL A 48 9.46 -3.84 -14.72
C VAL A 48 7.99 -4.07 -15.08
N ASP A 49 7.10 -3.84 -14.11
CA ASP A 49 5.67 -4.03 -14.30
C ASP A 49 4.96 -2.86 -15.00
N ASN A 50 5.68 -1.77 -15.28
CA ASN A 50 5.15 -0.51 -15.83
C ASN A 50 4.10 0.16 -14.92
N GLU A 51 4.22 -0.02 -13.61
CA GLU A 51 3.31 0.53 -12.60
C GLU A 51 3.80 1.86 -12.00
N LEU A 52 5.01 2.29 -12.35
CA LEU A 52 5.51 3.60 -11.96
C LEU A 52 4.76 4.74 -12.67
N SER A 53 4.51 5.84 -11.94
CA SER A 53 4.10 7.10 -12.58
C SER A 53 5.13 7.56 -13.61
N ARG A 54 4.72 8.27 -14.67
CA ARG A 54 5.64 8.78 -15.71
C ARG A 54 6.88 9.50 -15.15
N GLN A 55 6.70 10.32 -14.11
CA GLN A 55 7.81 11.06 -13.49
C GLN A 55 8.72 10.16 -12.64
N ALA A 56 8.21 9.06 -12.09
CA ALA A 56 9.00 8.07 -11.38
C ALA A 56 9.79 7.19 -12.36
N ALA A 57 9.15 6.78 -13.47
CA ALA A 57 9.80 6.03 -14.55
C ALA A 57 10.99 6.80 -15.14
N ALA A 58 10.82 8.08 -15.50
CA ALA A 58 11.92 8.90 -16.03
C ALA A 58 13.11 9.03 -15.06
N ARG A 59 12.85 9.05 -13.74
CA ARG A 59 13.92 9.05 -12.72
C ARG A 59 14.61 7.69 -12.60
N ALA A 60 13.85 6.60 -12.72
CA ALA A 60 14.40 5.26 -12.78
C ALA A 60 15.28 5.09 -14.03
N ASP A 61 14.82 5.51 -15.22
CA ASP A 61 15.60 5.46 -16.46
C ASP A 61 16.94 6.19 -16.32
N ALA A 62 16.92 7.41 -15.78
CA ALA A 62 18.14 8.18 -15.52
C ALA A 62 19.09 7.48 -14.54
N HIS A 63 18.54 6.79 -13.52
CA HIS A 63 19.34 6.01 -12.57
C HIS A 63 19.94 4.76 -13.21
N LEU A 64 19.17 4.02 -14.00
CA LEU A 64 19.61 2.79 -14.68
C LEU A 64 20.72 3.06 -15.70
N ALA A 65 20.74 4.25 -16.31
CA ALA A 65 21.83 4.67 -17.19
C ALA A 65 23.18 4.85 -16.45
N LEU A 66 23.16 5.07 -15.13
CA LEU A 66 24.34 5.37 -14.31
C LEU A 66 24.71 4.21 -13.37
N CYS A 67 23.74 3.38 -12.96
CA CYS A 67 23.92 2.32 -11.98
C CYS A 67 23.77 0.92 -12.61
N HIS A 68 24.89 0.23 -12.79
CA HIS A 68 24.90 -1.11 -13.35
C HIS A 68 24.21 -2.14 -12.44
N ASP A 69 24.32 -2.03 -11.12
CA ASP A 69 23.69 -3.00 -10.21
C ASP A 69 22.16 -2.94 -10.27
N CYS A 70 21.56 -1.75 -10.29
CA CYS A 70 20.12 -1.62 -10.49
C CYS A 70 19.70 -2.10 -11.89
N SER A 71 20.52 -1.91 -12.93
CA SER A 71 20.24 -2.46 -14.26
C SER A 71 20.21 -4.00 -14.26
N ARG A 72 21.10 -4.64 -13.49
CA ARG A 72 21.12 -6.09 -13.32
C ARG A 72 19.89 -6.60 -12.58
N GLU A 73 19.46 -5.89 -11.54
CA GLU A 73 18.24 -6.24 -10.78
C GLU A 73 16.99 -6.14 -11.67
N VAL A 74 16.84 -5.05 -12.43
CA VAL A 74 15.77 -4.90 -13.42
C VAL A 74 15.78 -6.04 -14.43
N ALA A 75 16.96 -6.41 -14.96
CA ALA A 75 17.07 -7.53 -15.90
C ALA A 75 16.76 -8.90 -15.25
N ALA A 76 17.07 -9.11 -13.98
CA ALA A 76 16.70 -10.30 -13.24
C ALA A 76 15.17 -10.39 -13.05
N GLN A 77 14.54 -9.29 -12.62
CA GLN A 77 13.10 -9.22 -12.43
C GLN A 77 12.33 -9.34 -13.75
N ALA A 78 12.82 -8.73 -14.83
CA ALA A 78 12.24 -8.88 -16.16
C ALA A 78 12.28 -10.34 -16.65
N ARG A 79 13.37 -11.07 -16.43
CA ARG A 79 13.46 -12.50 -16.75
C ARG A 79 12.47 -13.32 -15.94
N ALA A 80 12.36 -13.08 -14.64
CA ALA A 80 11.38 -13.75 -13.78
C ALA A 80 9.95 -13.53 -14.28
N ARG A 81 9.60 -12.28 -14.61
CA ARG A 81 8.32 -11.93 -15.23
C ARG A 81 8.09 -12.68 -16.55
N SER A 82 9.07 -12.71 -17.45
CA SER A 82 8.95 -13.43 -18.72
C SER A 82 8.71 -14.93 -18.52
N MET A 83 9.39 -15.57 -17.57
CA MET A 83 9.15 -16.98 -17.23
C MET A 83 7.71 -17.22 -16.79
N LEU A 84 7.18 -16.38 -15.88
CA LEU A 84 5.79 -16.49 -15.46
C LEU A 84 4.80 -16.28 -16.63
N GLN A 85 5.12 -15.38 -17.57
CA GLN A 85 4.31 -15.18 -18.75
C GLN A 85 4.30 -16.39 -19.68
N THR A 86 5.37 -17.18 -19.75
CA THR A 86 5.38 -18.42 -20.57
C THR A 86 4.41 -19.48 -20.04
N CYS A 87 4.24 -19.56 -18.72
CA CYS A 87 3.28 -20.46 -18.08
C CYS A 87 1.82 -19.95 -18.15
N ARG A 88 1.56 -18.75 -18.68
CA ARG A 88 0.22 -18.12 -18.66
C ARG A 88 -0.87 -19.01 -19.27
N ASN A 89 -0.53 -19.78 -20.30
CA ASN A 89 -1.50 -20.64 -21.00
C ASN A 89 -1.77 -21.96 -20.26
N GLU A 90 -0.94 -22.32 -19.29
CA GLU A 90 -1.12 -23.52 -18.45
C GLU A 90 -2.21 -23.28 -17.39
N PHE A 91 -2.38 -22.03 -16.97
CA PHE A 91 -3.36 -21.60 -15.98
C PHE A 91 -4.47 -20.79 -16.66
N GLY A 92 -5.36 -21.49 -17.37
CA GLY A 92 -6.57 -20.92 -17.94
C GLY A 92 -7.63 -20.60 -16.88
N VAL A 93 -8.41 -19.55 -17.09
CA VAL A 93 -9.59 -19.28 -16.25
C VAL A 93 -10.63 -20.37 -16.51
N PRO A 94 -11.17 -21.06 -15.47
CA PRO A 94 -12.19 -22.07 -15.67
C PRO A 94 -13.42 -21.52 -16.41
N ASP A 95 -13.95 -22.29 -17.36
CA ASP A 95 -15.10 -21.86 -18.17
C ASP A 95 -16.34 -21.53 -17.34
N SER A 96 -16.55 -22.27 -16.24
CA SER A 96 -17.63 -22.01 -15.28
C SER A 96 -17.50 -20.62 -14.64
N LEU A 97 -16.29 -20.21 -14.25
CA LEU A 97 -16.03 -18.88 -13.70
C LEU A 97 -16.20 -17.81 -14.77
N ARG A 98 -15.69 -18.02 -16.00
CA ARG A 98 -15.92 -17.09 -17.11
C ARG A 98 -17.41 -16.91 -17.39
N ALA A 99 -18.18 -18.00 -17.42
CA ALA A 99 -19.63 -17.95 -17.60
C ALA A 99 -20.31 -17.15 -16.47
N GLN A 100 -19.93 -17.37 -15.21
CA GLN A 100 -20.47 -16.61 -14.08
C GLN A 100 -20.10 -15.12 -14.15
N LEU A 101 -18.84 -14.78 -14.45
CA LEU A 101 -18.39 -13.38 -14.59
C LEU A 101 -19.11 -12.66 -15.73
N SER A 102 -19.42 -13.37 -16.83
CA SER A 102 -20.18 -12.80 -17.95
C SER A 102 -21.61 -12.38 -17.60
N GLN A 103 -22.15 -12.92 -16.50
CA GLN A 103 -23.49 -12.59 -16.01
C GLN A 103 -23.49 -11.47 -14.96
N ILE A 104 -22.33 -10.93 -14.54
CA ILE A 104 -22.29 -9.81 -13.58
C ILE A 104 -23.17 -8.62 -14.01
N PRO A 105 -23.16 -8.17 -15.29
CA PRO A 105 -23.99 -7.03 -15.71
C PRO A 105 -25.50 -7.27 -15.61
N THR A 106 -25.92 -8.54 -15.59
CA THR A 106 -27.33 -8.97 -15.59
C THR A 106 -27.79 -9.50 -14.23
N GLN A 107 -26.90 -9.58 -13.24
CA GLN A 107 -27.20 -10.04 -11.89
C GLN A 107 -27.74 -8.90 -11.02
N GLU A 108 -28.94 -9.07 -10.47
CA GLU A 108 -29.37 -8.26 -9.33
C GLU A 108 -28.63 -8.74 -8.07
N ILE A 109 -27.67 -7.95 -7.62
CA ILE A 109 -26.92 -8.22 -6.38
C ILE A 109 -27.74 -7.69 -5.21
N ASP A 110 -28.39 -8.58 -4.46
CA ASP A 110 -29.07 -8.20 -3.21
C ASP A 110 -28.04 -7.91 -2.09
N LEU A 111 -27.70 -6.63 -1.94
CA LEU A 111 -26.77 -6.15 -0.92
C LEU A 111 -27.32 -6.28 0.51
N ARG A 112 -28.63 -6.51 0.70
CA ARG A 112 -29.28 -6.57 2.02
C ARG A 112 -28.92 -7.83 2.81
N GLY A 113 -28.41 -8.87 2.15
CA GLY A 113 -27.95 -10.12 2.78
C GLY A 113 -26.50 -10.11 3.29
N THR A 114 -25.69 -9.13 2.89
CA THR A 114 -24.24 -9.09 3.22
C THR A 114 -23.93 -8.83 4.70
N THR A 115 -24.90 -8.29 5.46
CA THR A 115 -24.76 -7.91 6.87
C THR A 115 -24.97 -9.07 7.86
N ARG A 116 -25.32 -10.28 7.41
CA ARG A 116 -25.64 -11.40 8.30
C ARG A 116 -24.81 -12.65 8.01
N ARG A 117 -23.48 -12.53 8.08
CA ARG A 117 -22.63 -13.69 8.39
C ARG A 117 -22.19 -13.56 9.85
N PRO A 118 -22.81 -14.29 10.80
CA PRO A 118 -22.19 -14.45 12.10
C PRO A 118 -20.82 -15.10 11.89
N ASN A 119 -19.80 -14.44 12.44
CA ASN A 119 -18.42 -14.88 12.48
C ASN A 119 -18.31 -16.34 12.94
N ARG A 120 -17.91 -17.23 12.03
CA ARG A 120 -17.67 -18.66 12.24
C ARG A 120 -16.30 -18.93 12.89
N TRP A 121 -15.89 -18.14 13.86
CA TRP A 121 -14.66 -18.34 14.61
C TRP A 121 -14.93 -18.01 16.07
N GLY A 122 -15.58 -18.96 16.75
CA GLY A 122 -15.81 -18.91 18.18
C GLY A 122 -14.50 -19.20 18.94
N ARG A 123 -14.17 -18.32 19.88
CA ARG A 123 -13.25 -18.57 20.98
C ARG A 123 -14.08 -18.60 22.26
#